data_AF-A0A2D6U075-F1
#
_entry.id   AF-A0A2D6U075-F1
#
_cell.length_a   1.000
_cell.length_b   1.000
_cell.length_c   1.000
_cell.angle_alpha   90.00
_cell.angle_beta   90.00
_cell.angle_gamma   90.00
#
_symmetry.space_group_name_H-M   'P 1'
#
loop_
_entity.id
_entity.type
_entity.pdbx_description
1 polymer ?
#
loop_
_entity_poly.entity_id
_entity_poly.type
_entity_poly.pdbx_seq_one_letter_code
_entity_poly.pdbx_strand_id
1 'polypeptide(L)'
;MFYLNLFKSLNLKTQEPPSLYNGLLFKINMNYRTIRLFYPNKNNNFINTTTSTIFITNKKIDIYKTLNLFEKKYFQGLKLKTKKINKKIKLSEIINLHDDTGIRDTPQIKNMINQIKNGKEITSQNKLPNIKLIKTKNNNWVLFDGHHSILAYMYVGRKYLNEIPHLIVYNQNQKHVTNKEIHIFFGIHAKKLDKNNWMKYVINWQAPKEKQLSKRTQKNMQELFKSIFPKILQL
;
A
#
# COMPACT_ATOMS: atom_id res chain seq x y z
N MET A 1 30.25 -8.97 -1.13
CA MET A 1 31.05 -9.56 -2.24
C MET A 1 30.29 -9.51 -3.58
N PHE A 2 29.66 -8.38 -3.93
CA PHE A 2 28.81 -8.26 -5.14
C PHE A 2 29.25 -7.15 -6.12
N TYR A 3 30.33 -6.42 -5.82
CA TYR A 3 30.78 -5.28 -6.64
C TYR A 3 31.88 -5.62 -7.65
N LEU A 4 32.44 -6.85 -7.63
CA LEU A 4 33.55 -7.24 -8.52
C LEU A 4 33.11 -7.92 -9.82
N ASN A 5 31.85 -8.35 -9.95
CA ASN A 5 31.41 -9.11 -11.13
C ASN A 5 30.84 -8.27 -12.28
N LEU A 6 30.71 -6.94 -12.12
CA LEU A 6 30.20 -6.08 -13.20
C LEU A 6 31.31 -5.63 -14.19
N PHE A 7 32.58 -5.79 -13.84
CA PHE A 7 33.71 -5.37 -14.69
C PHE A 7 34.27 -6.47 -15.61
N LYS A 8 33.88 -7.74 -15.41
CA LYS A 8 34.38 -8.86 -16.23
C LYS A 8 33.75 -8.99 -17.62
N SER A 9 32.70 -8.21 -17.95
CA SER A 9 32.04 -8.28 -19.26
C SER A 9 32.50 -7.22 -20.26
N LEU A 10 33.50 -6.41 -19.92
CA LEU A 10 34.09 -5.43 -20.83
C LEU A 10 35.48 -5.91 -21.23
N ASN A 11 35.55 -6.48 -22.42
CA ASN A 11 36.73 -7.06 -23.03
C ASN A 11 37.70 -5.95 -23.50
N LEU A 12 38.27 -5.21 -22.56
CA LEU A 12 39.26 -4.16 -22.85
C LEU A 12 40.66 -4.75 -22.68
N LYS A 13 41.28 -5.03 -23.83
CA LYS A 13 42.72 -5.29 -23.94
C LYS A 13 43.48 -4.09 -23.37
N THR A 14 44.53 -4.41 -22.63
CA THR A 14 45.48 -3.54 -21.93
C THR A 14 46.00 -2.38 -22.76
N GLN A 15 45.93 -1.15 -22.21
CA GLN A 15 46.93 -0.10 -22.38
C GLN A 15 46.73 0.99 -21.32
N GLU A 16 47.71 1.09 -20.42
CA GLU A 16 48.06 2.15 -19.43
C GLU A 16 47.00 2.78 -18.50
N PRO A 17 47.36 3.14 -17.25
CA PRO A 17 46.40 3.50 -16.21
C PRO A 17 45.93 4.95 -16.40
N PRO A 18 44.62 5.22 -16.55
CA PRO A 18 44.15 6.60 -16.52
C PRO A 18 44.20 7.09 -15.06
N SER A 19 44.98 8.13 -14.83
CA SER A 19 45.05 8.98 -13.64
C SER A 19 43.76 9.79 -13.37
N LEU A 20 42.59 9.19 -13.64
CA LEU A 20 41.26 9.81 -13.59
C LEU A 20 40.31 9.14 -12.59
N TYR A 21 40.84 8.37 -11.63
CA TYR A 21 40.06 7.70 -10.60
C TYR A 21 39.75 8.55 -9.35
N ASN A 22 39.89 9.88 -9.43
CA ASN A 22 39.43 10.81 -8.41
C ASN A 22 38.43 11.78 -9.03
N GLY A 23 37.13 11.48 -8.99
CA GLY A 23 36.12 12.52 -9.26
C GLY A 23 34.79 12.14 -9.88
N LEU A 24 34.34 10.87 -9.88
CA LEU A 24 32.95 10.58 -10.26
C LEU A 24 32.38 9.36 -9.52
N LEU A 25 32.39 9.44 -8.18
CA LEU A 25 31.38 8.74 -7.39
C LEU A 25 30.03 9.39 -7.72
N PHE A 26 29.37 8.92 -8.79
CA PHE A 26 27.93 9.06 -8.92
C PHE A 26 27.33 8.53 -7.61
N LYS A 27 26.91 9.42 -6.72
CA LYS A 27 25.99 9.08 -5.62
C LYS A 27 24.71 8.59 -6.29
N ILE A 28 24.68 7.31 -6.66
CA ILE A 28 23.44 6.61 -6.97
C ILE A 28 22.66 6.67 -5.67
N ASN A 29 21.73 7.62 -5.60
CA ASN A 29 20.89 7.80 -4.43
C ASN A 29 19.97 6.59 -4.37
N MET A 30 20.43 5.53 -3.71
CA MET A 30 19.74 4.25 -3.67
C MET A 30 18.47 4.41 -2.86
N ASN A 31 17.34 4.36 -3.56
CA ASN A 31 16.03 4.39 -2.93
C ASN A 31 15.51 2.97 -2.79
N TYR A 32 15.02 2.64 -1.60
CA TYR A 32 14.40 1.36 -1.32
C TYR A 32 12.98 1.59 -0.84
N ARG A 33 12.06 0.75 -1.30
CA ARG A 33 10.72 0.64 -0.70
C ARG A 33 10.63 -0.63 0.09
N THR A 34 10.07 -0.51 1.28
CA THR A 34 9.78 -1.64 2.14
C THR A 34 8.30 -1.97 2.04
N ILE A 35 8.01 -3.25 1.81
CA ILE A 35 6.66 -3.82 1.89
C ILE A 35 6.62 -4.71 3.11
N ARG A 36 5.65 -4.47 3.99
CA ARG A 36 5.38 -5.32 5.15
C ARG A 36 4.03 -5.97 4.98
N LEU A 37 4.00 -7.28 5.09
CA LEU A 37 2.77 -8.07 5.10
C LEU A 37 2.39 -8.42 6.53
N PHE A 38 1.10 -8.47 6.77
CA PHE A 38 0.50 -8.80 8.05
C PHE A 38 -0.66 -9.76 7.80
N TYR A 39 -0.72 -10.81 8.61
CA TYR A 39 -1.83 -11.74 8.70
C TYR A 39 -2.19 -11.91 10.18
N PRO A 40 -3.49 -11.98 10.51
CA PRO A 40 -3.92 -12.25 11.87
C PRO A 40 -3.37 -13.60 12.34
N ASN A 41 -3.04 -13.69 13.63
CA ASN A 41 -2.69 -14.94 14.28
C ASN A 41 -3.91 -15.44 15.07
N LYS A 42 -4.03 -16.75 15.28
CA LYS A 42 -5.09 -17.34 16.12
C LYS A 42 -5.09 -16.75 17.53
N ASN A 43 -3.91 -16.41 18.05
CA ASN A 43 -3.77 -15.64 19.28
C ASN A 43 -3.78 -14.14 18.95
N ASN A 44 -4.84 -13.44 19.37
CA ASN A 44 -5.07 -12.02 19.12
C ASN A 44 -4.03 -11.06 19.72
N ASN A 45 -3.06 -11.57 20.49
CA ASN A 45 -1.90 -10.81 20.98
C ASN A 45 -0.70 -10.85 20.02
N PHE A 46 -0.79 -11.64 18.95
CA PHE A 46 0.28 -11.83 17.98
C PHE A 46 -0.20 -11.57 16.55
N ILE A 47 0.76 -11.33 15.66
CA ILE A 47 0.56 -11.20 14.22
C ILE A 47 1.62 -12.01 13.50
N ASN A 48 1.24 -12.58 12.36
CA ASN A 48 2.18 -13.19 11.43
C ASN A 48 2.61 -12.12 10.42
N THR A 49 3.91 -11.84 10.32
CA THR A 49 4.41 -10.76 9.47
C THR A 49 5.67 -11.15 8.73
N THR A 50 5.84 -10.60 7.53
CA THR A 50 7.08 -10.66 6.79
C THR A 50 7.38 -9.31 6.18
N THR A 51 8.61 -9.09 5.77
CA THR A 51 9.08 -7.82 5.23
C THR A 51 9.96 -8.09 4.05
N SER A 52 9.68 -7.41 2.95
CA SER A 52 10.51 -7.42 1.75
C SER A 52 10.95 -6.00 1.42
N THR A 53 12.16 -5.88 0.90
CA THR A 53 12.74 -4.62 0.47
C THR A 53 12.97 -4.69 -1.03
N ILE A 54 12.43 -3.71 -1.74
CA ILE A 54 12.51 -3.60 -3.18
C ILE A 54 13.40 -2.42 -3.53
N PHE A 55 14.39 -2.71 -4.36
CA PHE A 55 15.31 -1.71 -4.88
C PHE A 55 14.65 -0.88 -5.98
N ILE A 56 14.79 0.45 -5.88
CA ILE A 56 14.26 1.40 -6.86
C ILE A 56 15.45 2.00 -7.62
N THR A 57 15.78 1.37 -8.74
CA THR A 57 16.87 1.77 -9.65
C THR A 57 16.58 3.10 -10.35
N ASN A 58 15.31 3.45 -10.56
CA ASN A 58 14.91 4.62 -11.34
C ASN A 58 13.79 5.42 -10.67
N LYS A 59 13.83 6.76 -10.80
CA LYS A 59 12.79 7.70 -10.35
C LYS A 59 11.38 7.44 -10.93
N LYS A 60 11.21 6.47 -11.83
CA LYS A 60 9.95 6.12 -12.53
C LYS A 60 9.17 4.97 -11.88
N ILE A 61 9.71 4.29 -10.86
CA ILE A 61 8.99 3.22 -10.16
C ILE A 61 8.11 3.87 -9.07
N ASP A 62 6.81 3.89 -9.31
CA ASP A 62 5.79 4.31 -8.34
C ASP A 62 5.34 3.16 -7.43
N ILE A 63 4.43 3.45 -6.50
CA ILE A 63 3.93 2.48 -5.51
C ILE A 63 3.23 1.30 -6.20
N TYR A 64 2.42 1.54 -7.23
CA TYR A 64 1.72 0.47 -7.96
C TYR A 64 2.71 -0.46 -8.68
N LYS A 65 3.71 0.10 -9.36
CA LYS A 65 4.78 -0.69 -9.99
C LYS A 65 5.59 -1.47 -8.96
N THR A 66 5.81 -0.89 -7.78
CA THR A 66 6.50 -1.59 -6.68
C THR A 66 5.72 -2.80 -6.21
N LEU A 67 4.40 -2.67 -6.05
CA LEU A 67 3.54 -3.79 -5.68
C LEU A 67 3.45 -4.87 -6.76
N ASN A 68 3.41 -4.49 -8.03
CA ASN A 68 3.42 -5.44 -9.14
C ASN A 68 4.74 -6.24 -9.16
N LEU A 69 5.88 -5.56 -9.00
CA LEU A 69 7.19 -6.21 -8.87
C LEU A 69 7.23 -7.13 -7.64
N PHE A 70 6.71 -6.67 -6.50
CA PHE A 70 6.61 -7.46 -5.28
C PHE A 70 5.86 -8.77 -5.51
N GLU A 71 4.63 -8.66 -6.02
CA GLU A 71 3.74 -9.79 -6.23
C GLU A 71 4.36 -10.83 -7.18
N LYS A 72 4.94 -10.36 -8.29
CA LYS A 72 5.51 -11.26 -9.31
C LYS A 72 6.84 -11.91 -8.91
N LYS A 73 7.69 -11.22 -8.15
CA LYS A 73 9.09 -11.65 -7.94
C LYS A 73 9.45 -11.99 -6.50
N TYR A 74 8.80 -11.37 -5.52
CA TYR A 74 9.26 -11.41 -4.13
C TYR A 74 8.25 -12.05 -3.18
N PHE A 75 6.98 -12.13 -3.57
CA PHE A 75 5.93 -12.59 -2.67
C PHE A 75 5.94 -14.11 -2.48
N GLN A 76 6.27 -14.86 -3.53
CA GLN A 76 6.35 -16.32 -3.47
C GLN A 76 7.47 -16.78 -2.52
N GLY A 77 7.15 -17.73 -1.62
CA GLY A 77 8.12 -18.33 -0.71
C GLY A 77 8.50 -17.49 0.52
N LEU A 78 7.83 -16.36 0.77
CA LEU A 78 8.10 -15.57 1.97
C LEU A 78 7.72 -16.32 3.25
N LYS A 79 8.70 -16.47 4.14
CA LYS A 79 8.47 -17.02 5.48
C LYS A 79 7.86 -15.95 6.39
N LEU A 80 6.73 -16.28 7.00
CA LEU A 80 6.10 -15.45 8.02
C LEU A 80 6.79 -15.65 9.36
N LYS A 81 6.93 -14.56 10.12
CA LYS A 81 7.41 -14.56 11.51
C LYS A 81 6.29 -14.11 12.43
N THR A 82 6.07 -14.83 13.52
CA THR A 82 5.13 -14.42 14.56
C THR A 82 5.76 -13.32 15.41
N LYS A 83 5.02 -12.24 15.66
CA LYS A 83 5.45 -11.12 16.53
C LYS A 83 4.33 -10.70 17.47
N LYS A 84 4.69 -10.31 18.68
CA LYS A 84 3.76 -9.70 19.64
C LYS A 84 3.29 -8.35 19.11
N ILE A 85 2.01 -8.03 19.33
CA ILE A 85 1.43 -6.76 18.96
C ILE A 85 1.78 -5.72 20.03
N ASN A 86 2.51 -4.68 19.61
CA ASN A 86 2.90 -3.58 20.50
C ASN A 86 1.98 -2.35 20.37
N LYS A 87 1.25 -2.24 19.26
CA LYS A 87 0.32 -1.13 18.99
C LYS A 87 -0.85 -1.62 18.17
N LYS A 88 -2.07 -1.31 18.62
CA LYS A 88 -3.30 -1.54 17.87
C LYS A 88 -3.64 -0.27 17.08
N ILE A 89 -3.93 -0.43 15.80
CA ILE A 89 -4.32 0.66 14.90
C ILE A 89 -5.79 0.43 14.56
N LYS A 90 -6.65 1.40 14.85
CA LYS A 90 -8.09 1.26 14.59
C LYS A 90 -8.37 1.39 13.11
N LEU A 91 -9.27 0.56 12.60
CA LEU A 91 -9.76 0.65 11.22
C LEU A 91 -10.49 1.98 10.99
N SER A 92 -11.26 2.42 12.00
CA SER A 92 -12.03 3.67 11.98
C SER A 92 -11.20 4.93 11.70
N GLU A 93 -9.91 4.92 12.05
CA GLU A 93 -9.01 6.07 11.94
C GLU A 93 -8.26 6.13 10.60
N ILE A 94 -8.38 5.10 9.75
CA ILE A 94 -7.66 5.04 8.48
C ILE A 94 -8.27 6.05 7.50
N ILE A 95 -7.42 6.85 6.85
CA ILE A 95 -7.83 7.82 5.83
C ILE A 95 -8.16 7.05 4.54
N ASN A 96 -9.38 7.23 4.03
CA ASN A 96 -9.86 6.68 2.77
C ASN A 96 -9.48 7.57 1.58
N LEU A 97 -9.15 7.00 0.43
CA LEU A 97 -9.01 7.78 -0.82
C LEU A 97 -10.26 7.79 -1.73
N HIS A 98 -11.35 7.13 -1.32
CA HIS A 98 -12.61 7.07 -2.05
C HIS A 98 -13.75 7.54 -1.13
N ASP A 99 -14.74 8.25 -1.69
CA ASP A 99 -16.01 8.52 -1.01
C ASP A 99 -17.00 7.37 -1.20
N ASP A 100 -18.20 7.54 -0.65
CA ASP A 100 -19.29 6.57 -0.76
C ASP A 100 -19.82 6.41 -2.20
N THR A 101 -19.61 7.41 -3.07
CA THR A 101 -19.98 7.31 -4.49
C THR A 101 -19.02 6.42 -5.29
N GLY A 102 -17.80 6.23 -4.77
CA GLY A 102 -16.80 5.30 -5.30
C GLY A 102 -16.98 3.86 -4.82
N ILE A 103 -17.84 3.62 -3.82
CA ILE A 103 -18.17 2.29 -3.29
C ILE A 103 -19.53 1.86 -3.85
N ARG A 104 -19.54 1.25 -5.03
CA ARG A 104 -20.78 0.89 -5.74
C ARG A 104 -21.17 -0.57 -5.65
N ASP A 105 -20.20 -1.46 -5.47
CA ASP A 105 -20.45 -2.90 -5.49
C ASP A 105 -20.77 -3.42 -4.08
N THR A 106 -21.95 -3.04 -3.57
CA THR A 106 -22.45 -3.54 -2.29
C THR A 106 -22.69 -5.07 -2.30
N PRO A 107 -23.11 -5.73 -3.40
CA PRO A 107 -23.12 -7.19 -3.48
C PRO A 107 -21.76 -7.83 -3.22
N GLN A 108 -20.68 -7.27 -3.76
CA GLN A 108 -19.32 -7.73 -3.48
C GLN A 108 -18.98 -7.61 -1.98
N ILE A 109 -19.34 -6.51 -1.31
CA ILE A 109 -19.13 -6.37 0.14
C ILE A 109 -19.91 -7.46 0.89
N LYS A 110 -21.16 -7.72 0.53
CA LYS A 110 -21.99 -8.77 1.14
C LYS A 110 -21.36 -10.16 0.97
N ASN A 111 -20.86 -10.47 -0.22
CA ASN A 111 -20.13 -11.71 -0.47
C ASN A 111 -18.87 -11.82 0.41
N MET A 112 -18.09 -10.74 0.53
CA MET A 112 -16.93 -10.69 1.41
C MET A 112 -17.32 -10.88 2.90
N ILE A 113 -18.42 -10.27 3.35
CA ILE A 113 -18.95 -10.46 4.71
C ILE A 113 -19.25 -11.93 4.98
N ASN A 114 -19.93 -12.61 4.04
CA ASN A 114 -20.26 -14.03 4.17
C ASN A 114 -19.00 -14.90 4.21
N GLN A 115 -18.01 -14.60 3.38
CA GLN A 115 -16.71 -15.29 3.42
C GLN A 115 -16.04 -15.13 4.79
N ILE A 116 -16.02 -13.92 5.35
CA ILE A 116 -15.40 -13.65 6.66
C ILE A 116 -16.16 -14.35 7.79
N LYS A 117 -17.50 -14.33 7.78
CA LYS A 117 -18.32 -15.07 8.76
C LYS A 117 -18.05 -16.58 8.71
N ASN A 118 -17.75 -17.11 7.53
CA ASN A 118 -17.37 -18.51 7.32
C ASN A 118 -15.87 -18.78 7.58
N GLY A 119 -15.17 -17.87 8.26
CA GLY A 119 -13.77 -18.04 8.66
C GLY A 119 -12.75 -17.84 7.55
N LYS A 120 -13.14 -17.32 6.38
CA LYS A 120 -12.22 -17.02 5.27
C LYS A 120 -11.69 -15.60 5.35
N GLU A 121 -10.42 -15.43 5.01
CA GLU A 121 -9.80 -14.11 4.89
C GLU A 121 -9.94 -13.57 3.45
N ILE A 122 -10.07 -12.25 3.31
CA ILE A 122 -10.19 -11.57 2.02
C ILE A 122 -8.80 -11.23 1.47
N THR A 123 -8.32 -12.10 0.58
CA THR A 123 -7.02 -11.96 -0.11
C THR A 123 -7.19 -12.11 -1.62
N SER A 124 -6.16 -11.76 -2.39
CA SER A 124 -6.09 -12.08 -3.82
C SER A 124 -5.87 -13.58 -4.03
N GLN A 125 -5.90 -14.04 -5.29
CA GLN A 125 -5.72 -15.45 -5.66
C GLN A 125 -4.46 -16.09 -5.04
N ASN A 126 -3.39 -15.31 -4.84
CA ASN A 126 -2.13 -15.81 -4.28
C ASN A 126 -2.02 -15.67 -2.74
N LYS A 127 -3.14 -15.39 -2.05
CA LYS A 127 -3.18 -15.02 -0.62
C LYS A 127 -2.52 -13.68 -0.29
N LEU A 128 -2.24 -12.84 -1.28
CA LEU A 128 -1.77 -11.48 -1.03
C LEU A 128 -2.90 -10.66 -0.39
N PRO A 129 -2.65 -9.86 0.66
CA PRO A 129 -3.71 -9.05 1.25
C PRO A 129 -4.30 -8.05 0.25
N ASN A 130 -5.63 -7.98 0.18
CA ASN A 130 -6.32 -7.00 -0.68
C ASN A 130 -6.23 -5.58 -0.11
N ILE A 131 -6.04 -5.44 1.20
CA ILE A 131 -5.94 -4.16 1.90
C ILE A 131 -4.51 -3.63 1.78
N LYS A 132 -4.34 -2.48 1.13
CA LYS A 132 -3.04 -1.86 0.89
C LYS A 132 -2.99 -0.45 1.44
N LEU A 133 -2.01 -0.23 2.30
CA LEU A 133 -1.85 0.98 3.09
C LEU A 133 -0.50 1.62 2.85
N ILE A 134 -0.45 2.94 2.98
CA ILE A 134 0.79 3.70 3.11
C ILE A 134 0.81 4.43 4.45
N LYS A 135 2.03 4.77 4.89
CA LYS A 135 2.24 5.64 6.04
C LYS A 135 2.70 7.01 5.59
N THR A 136 2.05 8.06 6.08
CA THR A 136 2.44 9.46 5.82
C THR A 136 3.51 9.95 6.80
N LYS A 137 4.16 11.08 6.50
CA LYS A 137 5.11 11.74 7.41
C LYS A 137 4.51 12.03 8.79
N ASN A 138 3.22 12.35 8.84
CA ASN A 138 2.50 12.68 10.08
C ASN A 138 1.98 11.43 10.81
N ASN A 139 2.54 10.25 10.52
CA ASN A 139 2.14 8.96 11.10
C ASN A 139 0.70 8.51 10.81
N ASN A 140 -0.03 9.17 9.90
CA ASN A 140 -1.35 8.74 9.47
C ASN A 140 -1.26 7.55 8.50
N TRP A 141 -2.27 6.69 8.54
CA TRP A 141 -2.47 5.57 7.62
C TRP A 141 -3.47 5.96 6.53
N VAL A 142 -3.10 5.69 5.27
CA VAL A 142 -3.97 5.98 4.12
C VAL A 142 -4.22 4.68 3.37
N LEU A 143 -5.50 4.35 3.18
CA LEU A 143 -5.98 3.24 2.38
C LEU A 143 -6.07 3.68 0.92
N PHE A 144 -5.23 3.07 0.08
CA PHE A 144 -5.23 3.33 -1.36
C PHE A 144 -5.77 2.16 -2.18
N ASP A 145 -6.01 1.01 -1.55
CA ASP A 145 -6.66 -0.14 -2.17
C ASP A 145 -7.27 -1.08 -1.10
N GLY A 146 -8.36 -1.76 -1.42
CA GLY A 146 -9.06 -2.68 -0.52
C GLY A 146 -10.16 -2.07 0.36
N HIS A 147 -10.81 -0.98 -0.08
CA HIS A 147 -11.93 -0.34 0.64
C HIS A 147 -13.09 -1.29 0.92
N HIS A 148 -13.54 -2.05 -0.08
CA HIS A 148 -14.60 -3.05 0.09
C HIS A 148 -14.23 -4.09 1.16
N SER A 149 -12.98 -4.55 1.19
CA SER A 149 -12.48 -5.50 2.19
C SER A 149 -12.51 -4.90 3.60
N ILE A 150 -11.99 -3.68 3.82
CA ILE A 150 -12.05 -3.04 5.14
C ILE A 150 -13.50 -2.86 5.59
N LEU A 151 -14.40 -2.41 4.70
CA LEU A 151 -15.81 -2.24 5.03
C LEU A 151 -16.45 -3.58 5.46
N ALA A 152 -16.16 -4.68 4.75
CA ALA A 152 -16.64 -6.01 5.11
C ALA A 152 -16.10 -6.47 6.47
N TYR A 153 -14.81 -6.24 6.76
CA TYR A 153 -14.23 -6.57 8.07
C TYR A 153 -14.81 -5.73 9.20
N MET A 154 -15.01 -4.43 8.99
CA MET A 154 -15.66 -3.55 9.96
C MET A 154 -17.10 -4.00 10.22
N TYR A 155 -17.83 -4.43 9.18
CA TYR A 155 -19.19 -4.93 9.30
C TYR A 155 -19.29 -6.16 10.21
N VAL A 156 -18.36 -7.11 10.09
CA VAL A 156 -18.32 -8.29 10.98
C VAL A 156 -17.71 -8.01 12.36
N GLY A 157 -17.44 -6.74 12.69
CA GLY A 157 -17.01 -6.32 14.01
C GLY A 157 -15.50 -6.29 14.23
N ARG A 158 -14.66 -6.42 13.19
CA ARG A 158 -13.21 -6.16 13.33
C ARG A 158 -12.97 -4.68 13.56
N LYS A 159 -12.12 -4.35 14.53
CA LYS A 159 -11.86 -2.98 14.98
C LYS A 159 -10.45 -2.53 14.67
N TYR A 160 -9.49 -3.45 14.50
CA TYR A 160 -8.07 -3.15 14.39
C TYR A 160 -7.38 -3.81 13.20
N LEU A 161 -6.33 -3.18 12.67
CA LEU A 161 -5.53 -3.72 11.56
C LEU A 161 -4.90 -5.08 11.86
N ASN A 162 -4.49 -5.34 13.10
CA ASN A 162 -3.90 -6.62 13.48
C ASN A 162 -4.88 -7.81 13.42
N GLU A 163 -6.18 -7.53 13.24
CA GLU A 163 -7.22 -8.56 13.14
C GLU A 163 -7.52 -8.94 11.69
N ILE A 164 -6.87 -8.31 10.71
CA ILE A 164 -7.15 -8.50 9.28
C ILE A 164 -5.86 -8.57 8.45
N PRO A 165 -5.83 -9.34 7.36
CA PRO A 165 -4.70 -9.33 6.44
C PRO A 165 -4.55 -7.96 5.78
N HIS A 166 -3.35 -7.41 5.81
CA HIS A 166 -3.05 -6.14 5.15
C HIS A 166 -1.58 -6.05 4.77
N LEU A 167 -1.28 -5.15 3.84
CA LEU A 167 0.08 -4.79 3.49
C LEU A 167 0.33 -3.29 3.63
N ILE A 168 1.56 -2.95 4.00
CA ILE A 168 2.01 -1.57 4.17
C ILE A 168 3.20 -1.33 3.26
N VAL A 169 3.17 -0.21 2.52
CA VAL A 169 4.28 0.27 1.69
C VAL A 169 4.82 1.58 2.24
N TYR A 170 6.14 1.71 2.35
CA TYR A 170 6.81 2.97 2.71
C TYR A 170 8.25 3.02 2.18
N ASN A 171 8.83 4.22 2.11
CA ASN A 171 10.25 4.38 1.75
C ASN A 171 11.14 3.97 2.92
N GLN A 172 12.10 3.09 2.69
CA GLN A 172 12.87 2.43 3.75
C GLN A 172 13.60 3.41 4.66
N ASN A 173 14.17 4.48 4.09
CA ASN A 173 14.99 5.44 4.83
C ASN A 173 14.10 6.38 5.67
N GLN A 174 12.97 6.81 5.11
CA GLN A 174 12.06 7.78 5.75
C GLN A 174 11.01 7.11 6.66
N LYS A 175 10.75 5.80 6.50
CA LYS A 175 9.65 5.06 7.14
C LYS A 175 8.25 5.61 6.84
N HIS A 176 8.12 6.44 5.80
CA HIS A 176 6.88 6.99 5.28
C HIS A 176 7.00 7.25 3.77
N VAL A 177 5.88 7.53 3.10
CA VAL A 177 5.86 8.02 1.71
C VAL A 177 5.71 9.53 1.67
N THR A 178 6.20 10.15 0.60
CA THR A 178 6.11 11.60 0.36
C THR A 178 4.73 11.98 -0.19
N ASN A 179 4.30 13.24 -0.01
CA ASN A 179 3.02 13.72 -0.59
C ASN A 179 3.00 13.55 -2.12
N LYS A 180 4.13 13.76 -2.80
CA LYS A 180 4.28 13.50 -4.24
C LYS A 180 3.94 12.06 -4.60
N GLU A 181 4.29 11.10 -3.76
CA GLU A 181 3.95 9.69 -3.99
C GLU A 181 2.47 9.40 -3.76
N ILE A 182 1.84 10.10 -2.81
CA ILE A 182 0.39 10.01 -2.56
C ILE A 182 -0.40 10.49 -3.79
N HIS A 183 0.09 11.53 -4.48
CA HIS A 183 -0.59 12.07 -5.65
C HIS A 183 -0.75 11.05 -6.78
N ILE A 184 0.07 10.00 -6.84
CA ILE A 184 -0.05 8.92 -7.82
C ILE A 184 -1.43 8.25 -7.75
N PHE A 185 -2.04 8.18 -6.56
CA PHE A 185 -3.36 7.59 -6.38
C PHE A 185 -4.51 8.43 -6.97
N PHE A 186 -4.22 9.65 -7.43
CA PHE A 186 -5.16 10.51 -8.13
C PHE A 186 -4.93 10.52 -9.65
N GLY A 187 -3.97 9.72 -10.15
CA GLY A 187 -3.64 9.55 -11.57
C GLY A 187 -3.46 10.87 -12.32
N ILE A 188 -4.22 11.05 -13.41
CA ILE A 188 -4.13 12.26 -14.25
C ILE A 188 -4.53 13.55 -13.51
N HIS A 189 -5.24 13.44 -12.38
CA HIS A 189 -5.65 14.58 -11.55
C HIS A 189 -4.58 15.00 -10.55
N ALA A 190 -3.48 14.26 -10.42
CA ALA A 190 -2.33 14.61 -9.58
C ALA A 190 -1.83 16.05 -9.83
N LYS A 191 -1.93 16.54 -11.07
CA LYS A 191 -1.55 17.91 -11.46
C LYS A 191 -2.42 19.01 -10.84
N LYS A 192 -3.63 18.67 -10.40
CA LYS A 192 -4.56 19.59 -9.71
C LYS A 192 -4.30 19.64 -8.20
N LEU A 193 -3.41 18.79 -7.70
CA LEU A 193 -3.07 18.70 -6.27
C LEU A 193 -1.76 19.44 -6.01
N ASP A 194 -1.77 20.31 -5.01
CA ASP A 194 -0.55 20.89 -4.45
C ASP A 194 0.02 19.98 -3.37
N LYS A 195 1.23 20.29 -2.87
CA LYS A 195 1.93 19.43 -1.90
C LYS A 195 1.12 19.16 -0.62
N ASN A 196 0.13 19.97 -0.27
CA ASN A 196 -0.53 19.95 1.04
C ASN A 196 -2.05 19.73 0.96
N ASN A 197 -2.66 19.85 -0.22
CA ASN A 197 -4.12 19.86 -0.35
C ASN A 197 -4.75 18.51 -0.68
N TRP A 198 -3.98 17.46 -0.97
CA TRP A 198 -4.53 16.16 -1.35
C TRP A 198 -5.53 15.59 -0.32
N MET A 199 -5.36 15.93 0.96
CA MET A 199 -6.29 15.58 2.04
C MET A 199 -7.69 16.15 1.85
N LYS A 200 -7.87 17.22 1.07
CA LYS A 200 -9.17 17.83 0.76
C LYS A 200 -9.93 17.08 -0.33
N TYR A 201 -9.30 16.09 -0.96
CA TYR A 201 -9.85 15.40 -2.12
C TYR A 201 -9.91 13.88 -1.92
N VAL A 202 -10.78 13.26 -2.71
CA VAL A 202 -10.93 11.82 -2.93
C VAL A 202 -11.00 11.58 -4.44
N ILE A 203 -10.78 10.34 -4.86
CA ILE A 203 -10.91 9.92 -6.25
C ILE A 203 -12.06 8.92 -6.36
N ASN A 204 -12.92 9.05 -7.36
CA ASN A 204 -13.92 8.06 -7.73
C ASN A 204 -13.58 7.54 -9.13
N TRP A 205 -12.90 6.39 -9.20
CA TRP A 205 -12.50 5.80 -10.48
C TRP A 205 -13.68 5.34 -11.35
N GLN A 206 -14.88 5.20 -10.78
CA GLN A 206 -16.10 4.80 -11.49
C GLN A 206 -16.86 6.00 -12.10
N ALA A 207 -16.47 7.23 -11.79
CA ALA A 207 -17.03 8.42 -12.43
C ALA A 207 -16.38 8.68 -13.80
N PRO A 208 -17.06 9.42 -14.71
CA PRO A 208 -16.43 9.92 -15.93
C PRO A 208 -15.14 10.67 -15.60
N LYS A 209 -14.12 10.51 -16.46
CA LYS A 209 -12.73 10.97 -16.21
C LYS A 209 -12.62 12.38 -15.63
N GLU A 210 -13.42 13.32 -16.12
CA GLU A 210 -13.43 14.72 -15.70
C GLU A 210 -14.00 14.94 -14.29
N LYS A 211 -14.88 14.04 -13.84
CA LYS A 211 -15.62 14.05 -12.56
C LYS A 211 -15.04 13.08 -11.52
N GLN A 212 -13.90 12.44 -11.80
CA GLN A 212 -13.30 11.48 -10.86
C GLN A 212 -12.73 12.15 -9.61
N LEU A 213 -12.21 13.39 -9.71
CA LEU A 213 -11.67 14.10 -8.56
C LEU A 213 -12.80 14.87 -7.86
N SER A 214 -13.07 14.53 -6.60
CA SER A 214 -14.13 15.14 -5.79
C SER A 214 -13.57 15.71 -4.50
N LYS A 215 -14.25 16.73 -3.95
CA LYS A 215 -13.98 17.17 -2.58
C LYS A 215 -14.31 16.04 -1.62
N ARG A 216 -13.48 15.89 -0.59
CA ARG A 216 -13.64 14.87 0.43
C ARG A 216 -14.86 15.16 1.29
N THR A 217 -15.80 14.22 1.30
CA THR A 217 -16.95 14.24 2.22
C THR A 217 -16.65 13.39 3.46
N GLN A 218 -16.28 12.11 3.28
CA GLN A 218 -15.91 11.23 4.39
C GLN A 218 -14.40 11.27 4.67
N LYS A 219 -14.03 11.59 5.91
CA LYS A 219 -12.64 11.84 6.34
C LYS A 219 -11.83 10.59 6.59
N ASN A 220 -12.49 9.52 7.01
CA ASN A 220 -11.88 8.25 7.37
C ASN A 220 -12.83 7.08 7.09
N MET A 221 -12.36 5.86 7.33
CA MET A 221 -13.16 4.65 7.15
C MET A 221 -14.39 4.58 8.06
N GLN A 222 -14.42 5.25 9.22
CA GLN A 222 -15.61 5.27 10.08
C GLN A 222 -16.76 6.06 9.45
N GLU A 223 -16.46 7.24 8.92
CA GLU A 223 -17.45 8.07 8.22
C GLU A 223 -17.91 7.37 6.94
N LEU A 224 -16.98 6.78 6.18
CA LEU A 224 -17.31 6.00 4.97
C LEU A 224 -18.17 4.76 5.30
N PHE A 225 -17.84 4.06 6.38
CA PHE A 225 -18.63 2.92 6.83
C PHE A 225 -20.05 3.34 7.18
N LYS A 226 -20.23 4.43 7.95
CA LYS A 226 -21.57 4.93 8.29
C LYS A 226 -22.40 5.32 7.06
N SER A 227 -21.79 5.89 6.02
CA SER A 227 -22.51 6.25 4.79
C SER A 227 -22.91 5.04 3.93
N ILE A 228 -22.15 3.94 3.99
CA ILE A 228 -22.39 2.74 3.19
C ILE A 228 -23.24 1.70 3.95
N PHE A 229 -23.16 1.67 5.28
CA PHE A 229 -23.80 0.67 6.12
C PHE A 229 -25.30 0.47 5.84
N PRO A 230 -26.13 1.52 5.68
CA PRO A 230 -27.54 1.34 5.33
C PRO A 230 -27.74 0.63 3.99
N LYS A 231 -26.88 0.90 2.99
CA LYS A 231 -26.94 0.29 1.65
C LYS A 231 -26.59 -1.20 1.68
N ILE A 232 -25.78 -1.64 2.66
CA ILE A 232 -25.44 -3.06 2.85
C ILE A 232 -26.61 -3.83 3.46
N LEU A 233 -27.36 -3.20 4.38
CA LEU A 233 -28.50 -3.85 5.07
C LEU A 233 -29.74 -4.04 4.18
N GLN A 234 -29.88 -3.25 3.12
CA GLN A 234 -31.06 -3.28 2.23
C GLN A 234 -31.00 -4.39 1.16
N LEU A 235 -29.92 -5.17 1.09
CA LEU A 235 -29.72 -6.30 0.16
C LEU A 235 -29.82 -7.63 0.89
#